data_AF-A0A1R3FPA6-F1
#
_entry.id   AF-A0A1R3FPA6-F1
#
_cell.length_a   1.000
_cell.length_b   1.000
_cell.length_c   1.000
_cell.angle_alpha   90.00
_cell.angle_beta   90.00
_cell.angle_gamma   90.00
#
_symmetry.space_group_name_H-M   'P 1'
#
loop_
_entity.id
_entity.type
_entity.pdbx_description
1 polymer ?
#
loop_
_entity_poly.entity_id
_entity_poly.type
_entity_poly.pdbx_seq_one_letter_code
_entity_poly.pdbx_strand_id
1 'polypeptide(L)'
;MSDWKKYRRKSIYLLLTLVGSGAFSILFQPLLTDKALDVLVNIYSILAGFLVGVIALIGDPSSLPTGSWRVAESSTKNTFRRLNSTKNLLYVYLITLFAIFSYKLLAVPATIDVVKGLPWGAEVLPFLVGIKVFVEQFILFLSFVAFSYSFTLPNSLFNIQKKRVEKEIDNRREQANIK
;
A
#
# COMPACT_ATOMS: atom_id res chain seq x y z
N MET A 1 -14.18 -10.77 24.90
CA MET A 1 -13.24 -11.84 24.45
C MET A 1 -13.33 -12.16 22.94
N SER A 2 -13.94 -11.33 22.08
CA SER A 2 -14.07 -11.59 20.62
C SER A 2 -12.97 -10.92 19.77
N ASP A 3 -12.39 -9.82 20.24
CA ASP A 3 -11.47 -9.02 19.45
C ASP A 3 -10.08 -9.65 19.24
N TRP A 4 -9.60 -10.50 20.17
CA TRP A 4 -8.26 -11.11 20.08
C TRP A 4 -8.07 -11.94 18.81
N LYS A 5 -9.04 -12.77 18.42
CA LYS A 5 -8.95 -13.59 17.18
C LYS A 5 -8.86 -12.71 15.93
N LYS A 6 -9.49 -11.54 15.95
CA LYS A 6 -9.51 -10.58 14.84
C LYS A 6 -8.17 -9.87 14.68
N TYR A 7 -7.57 -9.42 15.79
CA TYR A 7 -6.22 -8.86 15.80
C TYR A 7 -5.16 -9.90 15.46
N ARG A 8 -5.28 -11.12 16.00
CA ARG A 8 -4.36 -12.23 15.74
C ARG A 8 -4.36 -12.66 14.27
N ARG A 9 -5.51 -12.77 13.59
CA ARG A 9 -5.55 -13.05 12.15
C ARG A 9 -4.87 -11.94 11.33
N LYS A 10 -5.08 -10.68 11.69
CA LYS A 10 -4.46 -9.54 10.99
C LYS A 10 -2.94 -9.51 11.21
N SER A 11 -2.47 -9.78 12.43
CA SER A 11 -1.05 -9.87 12.76
C SER A 11 -0.37 -11.11 12.14
N ILE A 12 -1.04 -12.26 12.09
CA ILE A 12 -0.53 -13.46 11.41
C ILE A 12 -0.41 -13.20 9.90
N TYR A 13 -1.41 -12.57 9.28
CA TYR A 13 -1.32 -12.21 7.87
C TYR A 13 -0.16 -11.24 7.60
N LEU A 14 0.05 -10.24 8.48
CA LEU A 14 1.20 -9.33 8.39
C LEU A 14 2.54 -10.06 8.56
N LEU A 15 2.65 -10.97 9.54
CA LEU A 15 3.85 -11.78 9.75
C LEU A 15 4.14 -12.71 8.56
N LEU A 16 3.11 -13.35 8.02
CA LEU A 16 3.22 -14.29 6.92
C LEU A 16 3.55 -13.56 5.61
N THR A 17 3.00 -12.36 5.40
CA THR A 17 3.41 -11.49 4.28
C THR A 17 4.82 -10.92 4.47
N LEU A 18 5.26 -10.60 5.69
CA LEU A 18 6.64 -10.18 5.96
C LEU A 18 7.65 -11.29 5.67
N VAL A 19 7.39 -12.50 6.18
CA VAL A 19 8.27 -13.67 5.99
C VAL A 19 8.24 -14.12 4.53
N GLY A 20 7.04 -14.18 3.94
CA GLY A 20 6.86 -14.50 2.52
C GLY A 20 7.55 -13.49 1.61
N SER A 21 7.45 -12.21 1.93
CA SER A 21 8.12 -11.12 1.22
C SER A 21 9.65 -11.24 1.29
N GLY A 22 10.21 -11.54 2.47
CA GLY A 22 11.65 -11.76 2.62
C GLY A 22 12.16 -12.93 1.78
N ALA A 23 11.46 -14.07 1.80
CA ALA A 23 11.79 -15.23 0.98
C ALA A 23 11.66 -14.92 -0.53
N PHE A 24 10.60 -14.20 -0.91
CA PHE A 24 10.35 -13.80 -2.29
C PHE A 24 11.43 -12.84 -2.80
N SER A 25 11.87 -11.90 -1.96
CA SER A 25 12.93 -10.95 -2.31
C SER A 25 14.25 -11.65 -2.65
N ILE A 26 14.62 -12.70 -1.93
CA ILE A 26 15.90 -13.40 -2.16
C ILE A 26 15.80 -14.29 -3.41
N LEU A 27 14.68 -14.99 -3.58
CA LEU A 27 14.48 -15.91 -4.71
C LEU A 27 14.26 -15.19 -6.04
N PHE A 28 13.53 -14.07 -6.04
CA PHE A 28 13.11 -13.38 -7.26
C PHE A 28 13.99 -12.17 -7.63
N GLN A 29 14.97 -11.81 -6.79
CA GLN A 29 15.97 -10.81 -7.14
C GLN A 29 16.63 -11.01 -8.52
N PRO A 30 17.13 -12.21 -8.90
CA PRO A 30 17.79 -12.38 -10.19
C PRO A 30 16.86 -12.21 -11.39
N LEU A 31 15.53 -12.22 -11.18
CA LEU A 31 14.52 -12.05 -12.23
C LEU A 31 14.15 -10.57 -12.44
N LEU A 32 14.71 -9.65 -11.66
CA LEU A 32 14.36 -8.24 -11.70
C LEU A 32 15.07 -7.54 -12.88
N THR A 33 14.39 -7.53 -14.01
CA THR A 33 14.82 -6.82 -15.22
C THR A 33 14.24 -5.40 -15.26
N ASP A 34 14.85 -4.49 -16.05
CA ASP A 34 14.34 -3.13 -16.21
C ASP A 34 12.89 -3.07 -16.69
N LYS A 35 12.51 -4.01 -17.57
CA LYS A 35 11.13 -4.16 -18.05
C LYS A 35 10.16 -4.54 -16.93
N ALA A 36 10.58 -5.40 -16.01
CA ALA A 36 9.76 -5.78 -14.86
C ALA A 36 9.52 -4.58 -13.93
N LEU A 37 10.54 -3.73 -13.74
CA LEU A 37 10.40 -2.49 -12.98
C LEU A 37 9.44 -1.50 -13.63
N ASP A 38 9.46 -1.35 -14.96
CA ASP A 38 8.51 -0.50 -15.67
C ASP A 38 7.06 -0.98 -15.50
N VAL A 39 6.84 -2.28 -15.62
CA VAL A 39 5.52 -2.88 -15.35
C VAL A 39 5.08 -2.61 -13.91
N LEU A 40 6.01 -2.72 -12.96
CA LEU A 40 5.74 -2.46 -11.55
C LEU A 40 5.36 -0.98 -11.33
N VAL A 41 6.11 -0.03 -11.89
CA VAL A 41 5.78 1.41 -11.83
C VAL A 41 4.39 1.69 -12.41
N ASN A 42 4.03 1.06 -13.52
CA ASN A 42 2.71 1.22 -14.15
C ASN A 42 1.59 0.74 -13.22
N ILE A 43 1.73 -0.47 -12.65
CA ILE A 43 0.73 -1.03 -11.72
C ILE A 43 0.59 -0.13 -10.49
N TYR A 44 1.71 0.30 -9.91
CA TYR A 44 1.72 1.16 -8.72
C TYR A 44 1.12 2.54 -8.98
N SER A 45 1.35 3.11 -10.16
CA SER A 45 0.76 4.41 -10.55
C SER A 45 -0.76 4.33 -10.66
N ILE A 46 -1.29 3.28 -11.29
CA ILE A 46 -2.74 3.04 -11.39
C ILE A 46 -3.34 2.82 -9.99
N LEU A 47 -2.72 1.98 -9.17
CA LEU A 47 -3.22 1.70 -7.83
C LEU A 47 -3.14 2.91 -6.90
N ALA A 48 -2.11 3.75 -7.02
CA ALA A 48 -1.99 4.98 -6.25
C ALA A 48 -3.14 5.95 -6.57
N GLY A 49 -3.47 6.12 -7.85
CA GLY A 49 -4.63 6.91 -8.27
C GLY A 49 -5.95 6.36 -7.71
N PHE A 50 -6.15 5.04 -7.80
CA PHE A 50 -7.30 4.38 -7.18
C PHE A 50 -7.36 4.64 -5.67
N LEU A 51 -6.23 4.56 -4.97
CA LEU A 51 -6.18 4.76 -3.53
C LEU A 51 -6.56 6.17 -3.11
N VAL A 52 -6.08 7.18 -3.83
CA VAL A 52 -6.44 8.58 -3.59
C VAL A 52 -7.96 8.74 -3.73
N GLY A 53 -8.56 8.10 -4.74
CA GLY A 53 -10.02 8.05 -4.89
C GLY A 53 -10.73 7.39 -3.70
N VAL A 54 -10.22 6.26 -3.20
CA VAL A 54 -10.76 5.59 -2.01
C VAL A 54 -10.63 6.48 -0.76
N ILE A 55 -9.51 7.16 -0.58
CA ILE A 55 -9.28 8.10 0.53
C ILE A 55 -10.28 9.25 0.45
N ALA A 56 -10.49 9.84 -0.73
CA ALA A 56 -11.47 10.91 -0.92
C ALA A 56 -12.90 10.44 -0.59
N LEU A 57 -13.30 9.25 -1.06
CA LEU A 57 -14.63 8.68 -0.84
C LEU A 57 -14.91 8.33 0.63
N ILE A 58 -13.90 7.83 1.33
CA ILE A 58 -13.99 7.50 2.77
C ILE A 58 -13.89 8.78 3.62
N GLY A 59 -13.11 9.77 3.17
CA GLY A 59 -12.90 11.04 3.87
C GLY A 59 -14.06 12.03 3.76
N ASP A 60 -14.97 11.83 2.81
CA ASP A 60 -16.17 12.66 2.65
C ASP A 60 -17.04 12.62 3.93
N PRO A 61 -17.37 13.76 4.57
CA PRO A 61 -18.23 13.82 5.75
C PRO A 61 -19.64 13.26 5.53
N SER A 62 -20.12 13.18 4.28
CA SER A 62 -21.37 12.48 3.93
C SER A 62 -21.34 10.99 4.27
N SER A 63 -20.15 10.45 4.56
CA SER A 63 -19.94 9.08 5.02
C SER A 63 -20.33 8.82 6.46
N LEU A 64 -20.50 9.88 7.26
CA LEU A 64 -20.82 9.75 8.67
C LEU A 64 -22.29 9.34 8.86
N PRO A 65 -22.60 8.44 9.79
CA PRO A 65 -23.97 8.05 10.06
C PRO A 65 -24.80 9.25 10.50
N THR A 66 -25.96 9.45 9.86
CA THR A 66 -26.99 10.40 10.33
C THR A 66 -27.43 10.12 11.77
N GLY A 67 -27.60 11.15 12.60
CA GLY A 67 -28.01 11.03 14.01
C GLY A 67 -27.44 12.12 14.92
N SER A 68 -27.43 11.88 16.24
CA SER A 68 -26.84 12.82 17.21
C SER A 68 -25.33 12.95 17.03
N TRP A 69 -24.77 14.12 17.38
CA TRP A 69 -23.33 14.40 17.31
C TRP A 69 -22.47 13.36 18.06
N ARG A 70 -23.00 12.76 19.13
CA ARG A 70 -22.32 11.73 19.94
C ARG A 70 -22.17 10.40 19.19
N VAL A 71 -23.16 10.03 18.38
CA VAL A 71 -23.12 8.80 17.55
C VAL A 71 -22.16 9.00 16.38
N ALA A 72 -22.17 10.20 15.77
CA ALA A 72 -21.20 10.56 14.74
C ALA A 72 -19.76 10.48 15.29
N GLU A 73 -19.47 11.12 16.43
CA GLU A 73 -18.15 11.12 17.06
C GLU A 73 -17.62 9.70 17.38
N SER A 74 -18.49 8.83 17.90
CA SER A 74 -18.15 7.43 18.17
C SER A 74 -17.74 6.67 16.89
N SER A 75 -18.45 6.90 15.79
CA SER A 75 -18.17 6.26 14.50
C SER A 75 -16.91 6.82 13.80
N THR A 76 -16.61 8.11 14.01
CA THR A 76 -15.47 8.82 13.44
C THR A 76 -14.15 8.13 13.77
N LYS A 77 -13.96 7.66 15.00
CA LYS A 77 -12.71 6.98 15.43
C LYS A 77 -12.40 5.74 14.58
N ASN A 78 -13.40 4.95 14.22
CA ASN A 78 -13.19 3.73 13.43
C ASN A 78 -12.99 4.04 11.94
N THR A 79 -13.68 5.06 11.41
CA THR A 79 -13.50 5.56 10.04
C THR A 79 -12.10 6.14 9.84
N PHE A 80 -11.64 7.01 10.74
CA PHE A 80 -10.30 7.58 10.69
C PHE A 80 -9.20 6.52 10.83
N ARG A 81 -9.40 5.48 11.65
CA ARG A 81 -8.43 4.38 11.75
C ARG A 81 -8.28 3.62 10.43
N ARG A 82 -9.39 3.42 9.69
CA ARG A 82 -9.36 2.82 8.35
C ARG A 82 -8.71 3.76 7.35
N LEU A 83 -9.07 5.04 7.38
CA LEU A 83 -8.48 6.09 6.54
C LEU A 83 -6.97 6.19 6.74
N ASN A 84 -6.50 6.17 7.99
CA ASN A 84 -5.08 6.19 8.32
C ASN A 84 -4.35 4.95 7.80
N SER A 85 -5.00 3.78 7.81
CA SER A 85 -4.42 2.58 7.20
C SER A 85 -4.30 2.68 5.68
N THR A 86 -5.31 3.22 4.99
CA THR A 86 -5.26 3.45 3.54
C THR A 86 -4.20 4.51 3.21
N LYS A 87 -4.12 5.58 4.01
CA LYS A 87 -3.06 6.60 3.92
C LYS A 87 -1.67 5.99 4.05
N ASN A 88 -1.45 5.12 5.04
CA ASN A 88 -0.15 4.47 5.23
C ASN A 88 0.21 3.58 4.03
N LEU A 89 -0.75 2.87 3.42
CA LEU A 89 -0.50 2.10 2.20
C LEU A 89 -0.13 3.03 1.03
N LEU A 90 -0.77 4.20 0.89
CA LEU A 90 -0.38 5.19 -0.13
C LEU A 90 1.08 5.64 0.04
N TYR A 91 1.51 5.89 1.29
CA TYR A 91 2.90 6.26 1.55
C TYR A 91 3.88 5.13 1.21
N VAL A 92 3.55 3.87 1.53
CA VAL A 92 4.37 2.72 1.11
C VAL A 92 4.53 2.70 -0.41
N TYR A 93 3.47 3.02 -1.16
CA TYR A 93 3.51 3.02 -2.64
C TYR A 93 4.38 4.13 -3.19
N LEU A 94 4.27 5.34 -2.62
CA LEU A 94 5.12 6.47 -2.99
C LEU A 94 6.60 6.16 -2.67
N ILE A 95 6.88 5.55 -1.53
CA ILE A 95 8.24 5.13 -1.16
C ILE A 95 8.76 4.07 -2.13
N THR A 96 7.95 3.08 -2.53
CA THR A 96 8.37 2.10 -3.54
C THR A 96 8.65 2.74 -4.89
N LEU A 97 7.80 3.65 -5.36
CA LEU A 97 8.01 4.36 -6.62
C LEU A 97 9.28 5.20 -6.58
N PHE A 98 9.51 5.89 -5.46
CA PHE A 98 10.74 6.64 -5.24
C PHE A 98 11.96 5.73 -5.24
N ALA A 99 11.91 4.57 -4.57
CA ALA A 99 13.00 3.60 -4.57
C ALA A 99 13.31 3.06 -5.97
N ILE A 100 12.28 2.75 -6.78
CA ILE A 100 12.46 2.31 -8.18
C ILE A 100 13.06 3.44 -9.02
N PHE A 101 12.61 4.67 -8.83
CA PHE A 101 13.16 5.84 -9.50
C PHE A 101 14.65 6.03 -9.15
N SER A 102 15.00 5.98 -7.87
CA SER A 102 16.40 6.03 -7.41
C SER A 102 17.23 4.89 -7.99
N TYR A 103 16.70 3.66 -8.02
CA TYR A 103 17.36 2.52 -8.64
C TYR A 103 17.62 2.77 -10.13
N LYS A 104 16.59 3.19 -10.89
CA LYS A 104 16.73 3.45 -12.33
C LYS A 104 17.73 4.54 -12.63
N LEU A 105 17.83 5.56 -11.78
CA LEU A 105 18.82 6.65 -11.92
C LEU A 105 20.24 6.13 -11.68
N LEU A 106 20.44 5.22 -10.72
CA LEU A 106 21.74 4.64 -10.41
C LEU A 106 22.17 3.50 -11.36
N ALA A 107 21.21 2.75 -11.89
CA ALA A 107 21.45 1.57 -12.74
C ALA A 107 21.76 1.91 -14.21
N VAL A 108 21.74 3.19 -14.61
CA VAL A 108 22.06 3.60 -15.97
C VAL A 108 23.52 3.24 -16.31
N PRO A 109 23.80 2.52 -17.41
CA PRO A 109 25.18 2.12 -17.74
C PRO A 109 26.15 3.32 -17.87
N ALA A 110 25.65 4.49 -18.28
CA ALA A 110 26.41 5.73 -18.33
C ALA A 110 26.94 6.21 -16.96
N THR A 111 26.22 5.97 -15.85
CA THR A 111 26.72 6.34 -14.51
C THR A 111 27.86 5.42 -14.08
N ILE A 112 27.78 4.14 -14.43
CA ILE A 112 28.83 3.16 -14.15
C ILE A 112 30.12 3.51 -14.90
N ASP A 113 30.02 4.00 -16.13
CA ASP A 113 31.19 4.39 -16.92
C ASP A 113 31.83 5.70 -16.43
N VAL A 114 31.02 6.66 -15.95
CA VAL A 114 31.53 7.87 -15.27
C VAL A 114 32.26 7.50 -13.97
N VAL A 115 31.73 6.56 -13.20
CA VAL A 115 32.36 6.11 -11.94
C VAL A 115 33.67 5.37 -12.20
N LYS A 116 33.75 4.57 -13.27
CA LYS A 116 35.01 3.92 -13.69
C LYS A 116 36.09 4.92 -14.12
N GLY A 117 35.71 6.09 -14.63
CA GLY A 117 36.64 7.15 -15.03
C GLY A 117 37.28 7.92 -13.85
N LEU A 118 36.79 7.74 -12.62
CA LEU A 118 37.34 8.39 -11.44
C LEU A 118 38.55 7.60 -10.88
N PRO A 119 39.59 8.27 -10.37
CA PRO A 119 40.79 7.63 -9.82
C PRO A 119 40.51 6.71 -8.62
N TRP A 120 39.38 6.89 -7.93
CA TRP A 120 38.93 6.03 -6.82
C TRP A 120 37.89 4.99 -7.23
N GLY A 121 37.49 4.95 -8.51
CA GLY A 121 36.35 4.18 -9.02
C GLY A 121 36.45 2.67 -8.77
N ALA A 122 37.66 2.10 -8.78
CA ALA A 122 37.88 0.68 -8.55
C ALA A 122 37.56 0.23 -7.11
N GLU A 123 37.74 1.11 -6.11
CA GLU A 123 37.44 0.80 -4.71
C GLU A 123 35.96 1.02 -4.37
N VAL A 124 35.28 1.94 -5.05
CA VAL A 124 33.85 2.26 -4.78
C VAL A 124 32.89 1.34 -5.55
N LEU A 125 33.33 0.73 -6.65
CA LEU A 125 32.52 -0.18 -7.47
C LEU A 125 31.84 -1.32 -6.66
N PRO A 126 32.55 -2.08 -5.80
CA PRO A 126 31.93 -3.18 -5.04
C PRO A 126 30.87 -2.69 -4.07
N PHE A 127 31.04 -1.50 -3.48
CA PHE A 127 30.05 -0.90 -2.58
C PHE A 127 28.77 -0.51 -3.34
N LEU A 128 28.89 0.06 -4.54
CA LEU A 128 27.75 0.40 -5.39
C LEU A 128 26.98 -0.84 -5.84
N VAL A 129 27.67 -1.93 -6.18
CA VAL A 129 27.03 -3.22 -6.53
C VAL A 129 26.26 -3.78 -5.32
N GLY A 130 26.85 -3.73 -4.12
CA GLY A 130 26.18 -4.14 -2.89
C GLY A 130 24.91 -3.32 -2.59
N ILE A 131 24.98 -2.00 -2.74
CA ILE A 131 23.81 -1.11 -2.61
C ILE A 131 22.76 -1.45 -3.66
N LYS A 132 23.16 -1.68 -4.91
CA LYS A 132 22.23 -2.03 -6.00
C LYS A 132 21.42 -3.27 -5.64
N VAL A 133 22.11 -4.35 -5.25
CA VAL A 133 21.49 -5.61 -4.83
C VAL A 133 20.55 -5.40 -3.64
N PHE A 134 20.98 -4.63 -2.64
CA PHE A 134 20.14 -4.32 -1.48
C PHE A 134 18.89 -3.54 -1.86
N VAL A 135 18.99 -2.56 -2.76
CA VAL A 135 17.87 -1.76 -3.23
C VAL A 135 16.88 -2.60 -4.04
N GLU A 136 17.35 -3.49 -4.91
CA GLU A 136 16.48 -4.43 -5.65
C GLU A 136 15.68 -5.33 -4.69
N GLN A 137 16.35 -5.87 -3.66
CA GLN A 137 15.70 -6.66 -2.62
C GLN A 137 14.67 -5.83 -1.86
N PHE A 138 15.04 -4.62 -1.47
CA PHE A 138 14.15 -3.72 -0.74
C PHE A 138 12.91 -3.35 -1.56
N ILE A 139 13.06 -3.10 -2.86
CA ILE A 139 11.95 -2.85 -3.80
C ILE A 139 11.05 -4.07 -3.85
N LEU A 140 11.58 -5.27 -4.11
CA LEU A 140 10.77 -6.49 -4.16
C LEU A 140 10.03 -6.75 -2.86
N PHE A 141 10.72 -6.59 -1.74
CA PHE A 141 10.17 -6.78 -0.42
C PHE A 141 8.97 -5.85 -0.18
N LEU A 142 9.18 -4.55 -0.38
CA LEU A 142 8.11 -3.57 -0.22
C LEU A 142 6.99 -3.82 -1.21
N SER A 143 7.32 -4.12 -2.47
CA SER A 143 6.33 -4.29 -3.51
C SER A 143 5.40 -5.48 -3.25
N PHE A 144 5.94 -6.59 -2.75
CA PHE A 144 5.12 -7.75 -2.41
C PHE A 144 4.20 -7.48 -1.21
N VAL A 145 4.69 -6.79 -0.18
CA VAL A 145 3.91 -6.41 1.01
C VAL A 145 2.77 -5.45 0.63
N ALA A 146 3.12 -4.42 -0.12
CA ALA A 146 2.19 -3.42 -0.65
C ALA A 146 1.07 -4.08 -1.47
N PHE A 147 1.44 -4.88 -2.46
CA PHE A 147 0.50 -5.55 -3.35
C PHE A 147 -0.44 -6.50 -2.59
N SER A 148 0.10 -7.28 -1.64
CA SER A 148 -0.70 -8.16 -0.77
C SER A 148 -1.73 -7.39 0.04
N TYR A 149 -1.34 -6.26 0.64
CA TYR A 149 -2.26 -5.44 1.43
C TYR A 149 -3.32 -4.75 0.54
N SER A 150 -2.99 -4.43 -0.72
CA SER A 150 -3.90 -3.83 -1.70
C SER A 150 -5.17 -4.66 -1.94
N PHE A 151 -5.05 -6.00 -1.99
CA PHE A 151 -6.21 -6.88 -2.22
C PHE A 151 -7.29 -6.77 -1.14
N THR A 152 -6.97 -6.22 0.04
CA THR A 152 -7.94 -6.05 1.13
C THR A 152 -8.80 -4.79 0.99
N LEU A 153 -8.37 -3.82 0.17
CA LEU A 153 -9.01 -2.52 0.04
C LEU A 153 -10.37 -2.57 -0.67
N PRO A 154 -10.54 -3.25 -1.83
CA PRO A 154 -11.82 -3.29 -2.55
C PRO A 154 -12.95 -3.84 -1.68
N ASN A 155 -12.66 -4.91 -0.94
CA ASN A 155 -13.65 -5.55 -0.08
C ASN A 155 -14.04 -4.66 1.12
N SER A 156 -13.08 -3.91 1.68
CA SER A 156 -13.37 -2.92 2.73
C SER A 156 -14.29 -1.81 2.21
N LEU A 157 -14.02 -1.30 1.01
CA LEU A 157 -14.83 -0.25 0.37
C LEU A 157 -16.26 -0.74 0.09
N PHE A 158 -16.39 -1.93 -0.52
CA PHE A 158 -17.68 -2.53 -0.81
C PHE A 158 -18.54 -2.68 0.45
N ASN A 159 -17.95 -3.14 1.56
CA ASN A 159 -18.65 -3.26 2.83
C ASN A 159 -19.07 -1.91 3.43
N ILE A 160 -18.30 -0.84 3.19
CA ILE A 160 -18.69 0.52 3.61
C ILE A 160 -19.90 0.98 2.79
N GLN A 161 -19.85 0.81 1.47
CA GLN A 161 -20.95 1.21 0.59
C GLN A 161 -22.22 0.42 0.88
N LYS A 162 -22.12 -0.90 1.05
CA LYS A 162 -23.24 -1.76 1.44
C LYS A 162 -23.92 -1.26 2.72
N LYS A 163 -23.14 -0.93 3.76
CA LYS A 163 -23.67 -0.38 5.01
C LYS A 163 -24.35 0.97 4.84
N ARG A 164 -23.84 1.84 3.96
CA ARG A 164 -24.50 3.12 3.66
C ARG A 164 -25.85 2.90 3.00
N VAL A 165 -25.90 2.02 2.00
CA VAL A 165 -27.14 1.69 1.29
C VAL A 165 -28.17 1.06 2.23
N GLU A 166 -27.76 0.09 3.06
CA GLU A 166 -28.63 -0.52 4.07
C GLU A 166 -29.20 0.52 5.03
N LYS A 167 -28.34 1.40 5.58
CA LYS A 167 -28.79 2.46 6.49
C LYS A 167 -29.78 3.44 5.82
N GLU A 168 -29.54 3.80 4.57
CA GLU A 168 -30.45 4.68 3.82
C GLU A 168 -31.81 4.00 3.58
N ILE A 169 -31.82 2.71 3.28
CA ILE A 169 -33.06 1.92 3.14
C ILE A 169 -33.82 1.89 4.49
N ASP A 170 -33.12 1.64 5.60
CA ASP A 170 -33.73 1.60 6.92
C ASP A 170 -34.33 2.96 7.30
N ASN A 171 -33.62 4.07 7.06
CA ASN A 171 -34.15 5.42 7.29
C ASN A 171 -35.45 5.66 6.48
N ARG A 172 -35.50 5.21 5.22
CA ARG A 172 -36.70 5.35 4.37
C ARG A 172 -37.85 4.47 4.84
N ARG A 173 -37.56 3.27 5.34
CA ARG A 173 -38.57 2.37 5.93
C ARG A 173 -39.20 2.97 7.18
N GLU A 174 -38.36 3.56 8.06
CA GLU A 174 -38.83 4.29 9.24
C GLU A 174 -39.71 5.48 8.85
N GLN A 175 -39.31 6.28 7.87
CA GLN A 175 -40.12 7.40 7.37
C GLN A 175 -41.45 6.96 6.74
N ALA A 176 -41.47 5.81 6.07
CA ALA A 176 -42.66 5.23 5.48
C ALA A 176 -43.52 4.46 6.51
N ASN A 177 -43.08 4.35 7.76
CA ASN A 177 -43.74 3.58 8.83
C ASN A 177 -43.91 2.09 8.50
N ILE A 178 -43.04 1.56 7.63
CA ILE A 178 -43.00 0.15 7.24
C ILE A 178 -41.91 -0.52 8.09
N LYS A 179 -42.31 -1.38 9.04
CA LYS A 179 -41.37 -2.20 9.83
C LYS A 179 -40.83 -3.36 9.01
#